data_AF-A0A392TN52-F1
#
_entry.id   AF-A0A392TN52-F1
#
_cell.length_a   1.000
_cell.length_b   1.000
_cell.length_c   1.000
_cell.angle_alpha   90.00
_cell.angle_beta   90.00
_cell.angle_gamma   90.00
#
_symmetry.space_group_name_H-M   'P 1'
#
loop_
_entity.id
_entity.type
_entity.pdbx_description
1 polymer ?
#
loop_
_entity_poly.entity_id
_entity_poly.type
_entity_poly.pdbx_seq_one_letter_code
_entity_poly.pdbx_strand_id
1 'polypeptide(L)'
;LGYVISNGSVAPNPAKVQAIQDWPSPSNVKGLRGFLGLSEFYRKFIKNYAGIAQPLTALLRNDSFTWTDDAQIAFDHLKRAMVTALIL
;
A
#
# COMPACT_ATOMS: atom_id res chain seq x y z
N LEU A 1 5.49 15.23 -17.25
CA LEU A 1 6.74 14.99 -16.51
C LEU A 1 6.69 15.84 -15.24
N GLY A 2 6.12 15.29 -14.17
CA GLY A 2 5.80 16.03 -12.95
C GLY A 2 6.92 15.97 -11.91
N TYR A 3 7.76 17.00 -11.87
CA TYR A 3 8.67 17.26 -10.77
C TYR A 3 8.44 18.68 -10.28
N VAL A 4 7.94 18.83 -9.05
CA VAL A 4 7.94 20.09 -8.31
C VAL A 4 9.14 20.02 -7.38
N ILE A 5 10.20 20.76 -7.72
CA ILE A 5 11.35 20.96 -6.84
C ILE A 5 11.00 22.16 -5.97
N SER A 6 10.70 21.94 -4.70
CA SER A 6 10.61 23.01 -3.71
C SER A 6 11.68 22.80 -2.64
N ASN A 7 12.71 23.64 -2.72
CA ASN A 7 13.44 24.21 -1.60
C ASN A 7 13.89 23.25 -0.48
N GLY A 8 14.84 22.36 -0.81
CA GLY A 8 15.70 21.68 0.17
C GLY A 8 15.01 20.73 1.16
N SER A 9 13.70 20.52 1.02
CA SER A 9 12.90 19.61 1.83
C SER A 9 12.34 18.57 0.87
N VAL A 10 12.70 17.30 1.02
CA VAL A 10 12.07 16.21 0.27
C VAL A 10 10.65 16.03 0.84
N ALA A 11 9.76 16.96 0.49
CA ALA A 11 8.36 16.84 0.81
C ALA A 11 7.75 15.82 -0.17
N PRO A 12 6.94 14.88 0.32
CA PRO A 12 6.32 13.90 -0.55
C PRO A 12 5.33 14.62 -1.43
N ASN A 13 5.31 14.30 -2.73
CA ASN A 13 4.32 14.87 -3.63
C ASN A 13 2.91 14.56 -3.06
N PRO A 14 2.12 15.59 -2.67
CA PRO A 14 0.80 15.38 -2.08
C PRO A 14 -0.11 14.54 -2.96
N ALA A 15 0.06 14.63 -4.29
CA ALA A 15 -0.68 13.82 -5.25
C ALA A 15 -0.37 12.31 -5.12
N LYS A 16 0.86 11.92 -4.76
CA LYS A 16 1.23 10.51 -4.53
C LYS A 16 0.65 9.99 -3.22
N VAL A 17 0.65 10.82 -2.18
CA VAL A 17 0.04 10.49 -0.88
C VAL A 17 -1.47 10.28 -1.06
N GLN A 18 -2.13 11.22 -1.74
CA GLN A 18 -3.55 11.15 -2.02
C GLN A 18 -3.92 9.92 -2.86
N ALA A 19 -3.12 9.60 -3.89
CA ALA A 19 -3.34 8.41 -4.71
C ALA A 19 -3.24 7.09 -3.91
N ILE A 20 -2.38 7.01 -2.89
CA ILE A 20 -2.32 5.84 -2.00
C ILE A 20 -3.52 5.83 -1.06
N GLN A 21 -3.96 6.98 -0.53
CA GLN A 21 -5.13 7.07 0.36
C GLN A 21 -6.45 6.73 -0.36
N ASP A 22 -6.61 7.18 -1.60
CA ASP A 22 -7.80 6.94 -2.42
C ASP A 22 -7.76 5.59 -3.15
N TRP A 23 -6.70 4.80 -2.94
CA TRP A 23 -6.58 3.50 -3.59
C TRP A 23 -7.76 2.60 -3.20
N PRO A 24 -8.56 2.12 -4.17
CA PRO A 24 -9.75 1.33 -3.89
C PRO A 24 -9.39 -0.07 -3.40
N SER A 25 -10.20 -0.64 -2.52
CA SER A 25 -10.02 -2.02 -2.07
C SER A 25 -10.04 -2.99 -3.27
N PRO A 26 -9.01 -3.84 -3.43
CA PRO A 26 -8.96 -4.81 -4.51
C PRO A 26 -10.17 -5.75 -4.53
N SER A 27 -10.85 -5.83 -5.67
CA SER A 27 -11.95 -6.77 -5.90
C SER A 27 -11.52 -8.09 -6.54
N ASN A 28 -10.24 -8.24 -6.88
CA ASN A 28 -9.69 -9.45 -7.49
C ASN A 28 -8.20 -9.62 -7.19
N VAL A 29 -7.70 -10.84 -7.42
CA VAL A 29 -6.30 -11.24 -7.22
C VAL A 29 -5.33 -10.35 -8.00
N LYS A 30 -5.68 -9.96 -9.24
CA LYS A 30 -4.82 -9.13 -10.08
C LYS A 30 -4.62 -7.73 -9.48
N GLY A 31 -5.69 -7.11 -9.01
CA GLY A 31 -5.65 -5.83 -8.30
C GLY A 31 -4.85 -5.92 -7.01
N LEU A 32 -5.03 -7.02 -6.26
CA LEU A 32 -4.28 -7.25 -5.02
C LEU A 32 -2.78 -7.44 -5.26
N ARG A 33 -2.39 -8.19 -6.30
CA ARG A 33 -0.98 -8.33 -6.71
C ARG A 33 -0.37 -6.98 -7.11
N GLY A 34 -1.13 -6.14 -7.82
CA GLY A 34 -0.69 -4.80 -8.19
C GLY A 34 -0.41 -3.93 -6.95
N PHE A 35 -1.32 -3.95 -5.97
CA PHE A 35 -1.12 -3.25 -4.71
C PHE A 35 0.09 -3.78 -3.92
N LEU A 36 0.20 -5.11 -3.77
CA LEU A 36 1.30 -5.72 -3.02
C LEU A 36 2.67 -5.47 -3.68
N GLY A 37 2.73 -5.45 -5.00
CA GLY A 37 3.96 -5.09 -5.73
C GLY A 37 4.39 -3.66 -5.46
N LEU A 38 3.44 -2.72 -5.35
CA LEU A 38 3.74 -1.34 -4.98
C LEU A 38 4.14 -1.23 -3.50
N SER A 39 3.43 -1.88 -2.59
CA SER A 39 3.74 -1.83 -1.16
C SER A 39 5.10 -2.47 -0.83
N GLU A 40 5.54 -3.45 -1.62
CA GLU A 40 6.86 -4.06 -1.46
C GLU A 40 8.01 -3.07 -1.70
N PHE A 41 7.85 -2.09 -2.59
CA PHE A 41 8.82 -1.01 -2.78
C PHE A 41 9.06 -0.20 -1.49
N TYR A 42 8.00 -0.03 -0.68
CA TYR A 42 8.04 0.69 0.59
C TYR A 42 8.35 -0.21 1.79
N ARG A 43 8.51 -1.52 1.60
CA ARG A 43 8.65 -2.50 2.70
C ARG A 43 9.75 -2.14 3.71
N LYS A 44 10.85 -1.52 3.25
CA LYS A 44 12.00 -1.15 4.09
C LYS A 44 11.67 -0.07 5.12
N PHE A 45 10.59 0.68 4.89
CA PHE A 45 10.10 1.74 5.77
C PHE A 45 8.88 1.29 6.60
N ILE A 46 8.32 0.11 6.31
CA ILE A 46 7.14 -0.41 6.98
C ILE A 46 7.57 -1.46 8.00
N LYS A 47 7.49 -1.09 9.28
CA LYS A 47 7.77 -2.02 10.38
C LYS A 47 6.78 -3.18 10.36
N ASN A 48 7.29 -4.41 10.47
CA ASN A 48 6.48 -5.64 10.42
C ASN A 48 5.64 -5.80 9.14
N TYR A 49 6.16 -5.36 7.97
CA TYR A 49 5.48 -5.49 6.69
C TYR A 49 4.93 -6.89 6.43
N ALA A 50 5.74 -7.94 6.66
CA ALA A 50 5.34 -9.33 6.41
C ALA A 50 4.12 -9.74 7.26
N GLY A 51 4.06 -9.32 8.53
CA GLY A 51 2.92 -9.61 9.40
C GLY A 51 1.65 -8.89 8.95
N ILE A 52 1.76 -7.64 8.53
CA ILE A 52 0.61 -6.87 8.04
C ILE A 52 0.12 -7.40 6.68
N ALA A 53 1.04 -7.73 5.77
CA ALA A 53 0.71 -8.24 4.45
C ALA A 53 0.22 -9.69 4.46
N GLN A 54 0.40 -10.43 5.56
CA GLN A 54 0.06 -11.86 5.66
C GLN A 54 -1.39 -12.17 5.25
N PRO A 55 -2.44 -11.54 5.81
CA PRO A 55 -3.83 -11.78 5.39
C PRO A 55 -4.07 -11.46 3.92
N LEU A 56 -3.41 -10.45 3.36
CA LEU A 56 -3.49 -10.11 1.93
C LEU A 56 -2.80 -11.18 1.06
N THR A 57 -1.62 -11.66 1.46
CA THR A 57 -0.94 -12.73 0.73
C THR A 57 -1.68 -14.06 0.81
N ALA A 58 -2.44 -14.30 1.88
CA ALA A 58 -3.31 -15.48 2.00
C ALA A 58 -4.43 -15.46 0.94
N LEU A 59 -5.00 -14.28 0.64
CA LEU A 59 -5.98 -14.12 -0.44
C LEU A 59 -5.41 -14.42 -1.83
N LEU A 60 -4.09 -14.36 -2.03
CA LEU A 60 -3.45 -14.72 -3.30
C LEU A 60 -3.33 -16.23 -3.52
N ARG A 61 -3.45 -17.02 -2.44
CA ARG A 61 -3.28 -18.49 -2.46
C ARG A 61 -4.61 -19.23 -2.49
N ASN A 62 -5.70 -18.56 -2.12
CA ASN A 62 -7.04 -19.16 -2.12
C ASN A 62 -7.60 -19.20 -3.56
N ASP A 63 -8.21 -20.32 -3.94
CA ASP A 63 -8.91 -20.47 -5.22
C ASP A 63 -10.15 -19.56 -5.31
N SER A 64 -10.69 -19.15 -4.16
CA SER A 64 -11.76 -18.17 -4.04
C SER A 64 -11.24 -16.86 -3.45
N PHE A 65 -11.20 -15.81 -4.27
CA PHE A 65 -10.85 -14.46 -3.79
C PHE A 65 -12.03 -13.88 -3.00
N THR A 66 -11.97 -13.97 -1.68
CA THR A 66 -12.98 -13.40 -0.78
C THR A 66 -12.34 -12.30 0.04
N TRP A 67 -12.79 -11.07 -0.13
CA TRP A 67 -12.31 -9.95 0.67
C TRP A 67 -12.88 -10.06 2.09
N THR A 68 -12.00 -10.23 3.09
CA THR A 68 -12.37 -10.38 4.49
C THR A 68 -12.11 -9.09 5.29
N ASP A 69 -12.68 -8.99 6.48
CA ASP A 69 -12.42 -7.87 7.39
C ASP A 69 -10.93 -7.78 7.77
N ASP A 70 -10.27 -8.92 8.01
CA ASP A 70 -8.83 -8.97 8.26
C ASP A 70 -8.00 -8.44 7.08
N ALA A 71 -8.44 -8.73 5.85
CA ALA A 71 -7.80 -8.19 4.65
C ALA A 71 -8.00 -6.68 4.53
N GLN A 72 -9.20 -6.18 4.86
CA GLN A 72 -9.47 -4.74 4.88
C GLN A 72 -8.60 -4.02 5.93
N ILE A 73 -8.51 -4.56 7.15
CA ILE A 73 -7.67 -4.01 8.22
C ILE A 73 -6.20 -3.96 7.78
N ALA A 74 -5.69 -5.04 7.19
CA ALA A 74 -4.32 -5.10 6.68
C ALA A 74 -4.06 -4.12 5.54
N PHE A 75 -5.01 -4.00 4.61
CA PHE A 75 -4.95 -3.06 3.51
C PHE A 75 -4.87 -1.61 4.00
N ASP A 76 -5.74 -1.23 4.95
CA ASP A 76 -5.74 0.12 5.52
C ASP A 76 -4.48 0.41 6.34
N HIS A 77 -3.96 -0.59 7.07
CA HIS A 77 -2.68 -0.47 7.75
C HIS A 77 -1.52 -0.25 6.77
N LEU A 78 -1.47 -0.98 5.66
CA LEU A 78 -0.44 -0.78 4.64
C LEU A 78 -0.56 0.58 3.97
N LYS A 79 -1.76 1.05 3.64
CA LYS A 79 -1.98 2.40 3.08
C LYS A 79 -1.42 3.47 4.01
N ARG A 80 -1.76 3.40 5.31
CA ARG A 80 -1.25 4.34 6.32
C ARG A 80 0.28 4.27 6.42
N ALA A 81 0.84 3.06 6.49
CA ALA A 81 2.28 2.88 6.61
C ALA A 81 3.04 3.39 5.37
N MET A 82 2.49 3.19 4.17
CA MET A 82 3.05 3.73 2.92
C MET A 82 3.00 5.26 2.88
N VAL A 83 1.92 5.88 3.38
CA VAL A 83 1.83 7.36 3.50
C VAL A 83 2.89 7.88 4.47
N THR A 84 3.04 7.27 5.63
CA THR A 84 4.09 7.64 6.60
C THR A 84 5.49 7.46 6.02
N ALA A 85 5.72 6.36 5.28
CA ALA A 85 6.98 6.09 4.61
C ALA A 85 7.31 7.09 3.48
N LEU A 86 6.29 7.72 2.89
CA LEU A 86 6.52 8.75 1.88
C LEU A 86 6.98 10.07 2.50
N ILE A 87 6.54 10.37 3.73
CA ILE A 87 6.81 11.60 4.51
C ILE A 87 8.21 11.61 5.15
N LEU A 88 8.80 10.43 5.36
CA LEU A 88 10.13 10.22 5.96
C LEU A 88 11.25 10.22 4.92
#